data_AF-A0A2Z2HR55-F1
#
_entry.id   AF-A0A2Z2HR55-F1
#
_cell.length_a   1.000
_cell.length_b   1.000
_cell.length_c   1.000
_cell.angle_alpha   90.00
_cell.angle_beta   90.00
_cell.angle_gamma   90.00
#
_symmetry.space_group_name_H-M   'P 1'
#
loop_
_entity.id
_entity.type
_entity.pdbx_description
1 polymer ?
#
loop_
_entity_poly.entity_id
_entity_poly.type
_entity_poly.pdbx_seq_one_letter_code
_entity_poly.pdbx_strand_id
1 'polypeptide(L)'
;MTILVVTSFLPTSAFAQFQSGGVSSDEYPPGTTWYAGEGLKKGDFFSYSMCHVDYKECAKFELDMWIKGDITVGTETKWLAEVAVFDGNKVLVGTMELGKIAPEPTGGSEELGIYRGAFKSSVAWLSAFATSDGSSGGKGPKAFDAKSWGKIGNIGGEQVVPMAIESLKIKSGTWDTIIVGWKTGGAESKVWIVDDFPFPVKGATYTHVSEGIPPPEYKFELLKYEENMTASPFDGIIPTEDTFAAQGCDTNYEKEVSIKKPTTNFDYQIHAFYGPEDPVQGCEMSWIIKFISKYDDTEYLNQVQFDFFTVDDDLTPLRSLAQDDGRTFLYSPSGVYVMDMIVKEDPGTAKYVIWVYGLSPEGIAPSTASDYLEIEVPIFAPDGSKPVEKIPSWIKNNAGWWADGTIDDNSFVQGIQFLIKEKIMKIPKTTQGTGVGSNEIPSWIKNNAGWWADGTIDDESFIQGIQFLIKEGIMKVPQPRQSNTSSGAEPEAWYN
;
A
#
# COMPACT_ATOMS: atom_id res chain seq x y z
N MET A 1 -35.25 -24.83 65.06
CA MET A 1 -35.97 -25.85 64.27
C MET A 1 -36.21 -25.24 62.90
N THR A 2 -35.41 -25.71 61.93
CA THR A 2 -35.50 -25.55 60.47
C THR A 2 -35.75 -24.15 59.88
N ILE A 3 -34.65 -23.48 59.52
CA ILE A 3 -34.64 -22.36 58.57
C ILE A 3 -34.74 -22.97 57.16
N LEU A 4 -35.84 -22.66 56.47
CA LEU A 4 -36.05 -23.05 55.07
C LEU A 4 -35.28 -22.07 54.17
N VAL A 5 -34.15 -22.50 53.64
CA VAL A 5 -33.42 -21.73 52.60
C VAL A 5 -34.12 -21.99 51.28
N VAL A 6 -34.86 -21.00 50.77
CA VAL A 6 -35.41 -21.02 49.42
C VAL A 6 -34.28 -20.64 48.47
N THR A 7 -33.64 -21.65 47.88
CA THR A 7 -32.75 -21.46 46.74
C THR A 7 -33.58 -21.15 45.50
N SER A 8 -33.64 -19.88 45.14
CA SER A 8 -34.14 -19.44 43.83
C SER A 8 -33.16 -19.91 42.74
N PHE A 9 -33.44 -21.07 42.15
CA PHE A 9 -32.89 -21.44 40.85
C PHE A 9 -33.46 -20.48 39.80
N LEU A 10 -32.68 -19.48 39.43
CA LEU A 10 -32.89 -18.78 38.16
C LEU A 10 -32.52 -19.76 37.05
N PRO A 11 -33.45 -20.19 36.17
CA PRO A 11 -33.06 -20.94 35.00
C PRO A 11 -32.18 -20.02 34.16
N THR A 12 -30.93 -20.42 33.93
CA THR A 12 -30.10 -19.88 32.86
C THR A 12 -30.78 -20.27 31.55
N SER A 13 -31.66 -19.41 31.05
CA SER A 13 -32.12 -19.47 29.67
C SER A 13 -30.91 -19.21 28.78
N ALA A 14 -30.27 -20.29 28.34
CA ALA A 14 -29.45 -20.26 27.13
C ALA A 14 -30.38 -19.85 25.99
N PHE A 15 -30.30 -18.59 25.56
CA PHE A 15 -30.92 -18.17 24.32
C PHE A 15 -30.19 -18.91 23.19
N ALA A 16 -30.77 -20.00 22.71
CA ALA A 16 -30.47 -20.46 21.36
C ALA A 16 -30.82 -19.29 20.43
N GLN A 17 -29.81 -18.67 19.81
CA GLN A 17 -30.01 -17.64 18.80
C GLN A 17 -30.69 -18.28 17.59
N PHE A 18 -32.02 -18.30 17.58
CA PHE A 18 -32.79 -18.64 16.39
C PHE A 18 -32.69 -17.45 15.42
N GLN A 19 -31.63 -17.41 14.60
CA GLN A 19 -31.68 -16.67 13.34
C GLN A 19 -32.47 -17.55 12.36
N SER A 20 -33.79 -17.47 12.41
CA SER A 20 -34.62 -18.13 11.39
C SER A 20 -34.58 -17.27 10.12
N GLY A 21 -33.85 -17.72 9.11
CA GLY A 21 -33.86 -17.11 7.79
C GLY A 21 -35.14 -17.36 7.01
N GLY A 22 -35.15 -16.87 5.78
CA GLY A 22 -36.14 -17.17 4.76
C GLY A 22 -37.13 -16.03 4.59
N VAL A 23 -37.19 -15.49 3.38
CA VAL A 23 -38.09 -14.43 2.96
C VAL A 23 -38.88 -14.87 1.73
N SER A 24 -40.11 -14.36 1.61
CA SER A 24 -40.93 -14.52 0.41
C SER A 24 -41.89 -13.33 0.32
N SER A 25 -42.36 -13.04 -0.88
CA SER A 25 -43.38 -12.04 -1.17
C SER A 25 -44.16 -12.45 -2.42
N ASP A 26 -45.12 -11.63 -2.85
CA ASP A 26 -45.80 -11.85 -4.13
C ASP A 26 -44.84 -11.72 -5.32
N GLU A 27 -43.81 -10.89 -5.20
CA GLU A 27 -42.75 -10.70 -6.20
C GLU A 27 -41.69 -11.82 -6.15
N TYR A 28 -41.39 -12.32 -4.95
CA TYR A 28 -40.45 -13.43 -4.71
C TYR A 28 -41.17 -14.61 -4.04
N PRO A 29 -41.96 -15.40 -4.80
CA PRO A 29 -42.72 -16.51 -4.25
C PRO A 29 -41.81 -17.60 -3.66
N PRO A 30 -42.34 -18.47 -2.76
CA PRO A 30 -41.59 -19.62 -2.24
C PRO A 30 -40.97 -20.47 -3.36
N GLY A 31 -39.67 -20.76 -3.23
CA GLY A 31 -38.91 -21.47 -4.25
C GLY A 31 -38.20 -20.58 -5.28
N THR A 32 -38.35 -19.25 -5.27
CA THR A 32 -37.44 -18.35 -6.02
C THR A 32 -36.02 -18.55 -5.50
N THR A 33 -35.07 -18.76 -6.42
CA THR A 33 -33.68 -19.10 -6.09
C THR A 33 -32.71 -18.15 -6.75
N TRP A 34 -31.53 -18.00 -6.14
CA TRP A 34 -30.41 -17.29 -6.73
C TRP A 34 -29.13 -18.11 -6.67
N TYR A 35 -28.18 -17.81 -7.55
CA TYR A 35 -26.80 -18.27 -7.48
C TYR A 35 -25.84 -17.22 -8.00
N ALA A 36 -24.58 -17.27 -7.54
CA ALA A 36 -23.55 -16.36 -8.06
C ALA A 36 -23.32 -16.66 -9.55
N GLY A 37 -23.45 -15.65 -10.39
CA GLY A 37 -23.33 -15.73 -11.85
C GLY A 37 -24.66 -15.91 -12.58
N GLU A 38 -25.79 -15.84 -11.88
CA GLU A 38 -27.11 -15.91 -12.48
C GLU A 38 -27.35 -14.80 -13.51
N GLY A 39 -27.76 -15.17 -14.73
CA GLY A 39 -27.96 -14.20 -15.81
C GLY A 39 -26.67 -13.64 -16.44
N LEU A 40 -25.49 -14.06 -15.98
CA LEU A 40 -24.20 -13.56 -16.48
C LEU A 40 -24.01 -13.94 -17.95
N LYS A 41 -23.69 -12.96 -18.78
CA LYS A 41 -23.51 -13.14 -20.22
C LYS A 41 -22.37 -12.29 -20.77
N LYS A 42 -21.93 -12.67 -21.97
CA LYS A 42 -20.96 -11.88 -22.74
C LYS A 42 -21.52 -10.47 -22.97
N GLY A 43 -20.66 -9.47 -22.78
CA GLY A 43 -21.00 -8.06 -22.96
C GLY A 43 -21.51 -7.38 -21.70
N ASP A 44 -21.70 -8.10 -20.59
CA ASP A 44 -22.00 -7.48 -19.30
C ASP A 44 -20.77 -6.73 -18.78
N PHE A 45 -21.01 -5.51 -18.29
CA PHE A 45 -20.02 -4.65 -17.67
C PHE A 45 -20.47 -4.28 -16.26
N PHE A 46 -19.55 -4.34 -15.31
CA PHE A 46 -19.76 -4.01 -13.91
C PHE A 46 -18.68 -3.04 -13.47
N SER A 47 -19.06 -2.01 -12.72
CA SER A 47 -18.12 -1.13 -12.01
C SER A 47 -18.45 -1.15 -10.54
N TYR A 48 -17.47 -1.47 -9.70
CA TYR A 48 -17.62 -1.56 -8.25
C TYR A 48 -16.65 -0.62 -7.55
N SER A 49 -17.12 0.09 -6.51
CA SER A 49 -16.24 0.62 -5.48
C SER A 49 -16.16 -0.41 -4.36
N MET A 50 -14.95 -0.81 -3.97
CA MET A 50 -14.76 -1.87 -2.99
C MET A 50 -13.58 -1.62 -2.06
N CYS A 51 -13.59 -2.30 -0.91
CA CYS A 51 -12.45 -2.45 -0.02
C CYS A 51 -12.49 -3.82 0.66
N HIS A 52 -11.33 -4.31 1.08
CA HIS A 52 -11.17 -5.58 1.79
C HIS A 52 -10.12 -5.42 2.90
N VAL A 53 -10.28 -6.08 4.04
CA VAL A 53 -9.41 -5.96 5.21
C VAL A 53 -7.98 -6.41 4.90
N ASP A 54 -7.84 -7.50 4.15
CA ASP A 54 -6.55 -7.99 3.65
C ASP A 54 -5.93 -7.08 2.58
N TYR A 55 -6.63 -6.01 2.16
CA TYR A 55 -6.15 -5.01 1.22
C TYR A 55 -6.04 -3.63 1.88
N LYS A 56 -4.80 -3.24 2.24
CA LYS A 56 -4.49 -1.91 2.82
C LYS A 56 -5.50 -1.49 3.91
N GLU A 57 -5.88 -2.44 4.77
CA GLU A 57 -6.84 -2.26 5.87
C GLU A 57 -8.22 -1.69 5.42
N CYS A 58 -8.77 -2.22 4.32
CA CYS A 58 -10.00 -1.73 3.69
C CYS A 58 -9.87 -0.31 3.09
N ALA A 59 -8.73 0.01 2.48
CA ALA A 59 -8.65 1.13 1.56
C ALA A 59 -9.56 0.90 0.35
N LYS A 60 -10.22 1.97 -0.11
CA LYS A 60 -11.16 1.89 -1.25
C LYS A 60 -10.40 1.92 -2.57
N PHE A 61 -10.80 1.05 -3.48
CA PHE A 61 -10.42 1.06 -4.89
C PHE A 61 -11.65 0.81 -5.76
N GLU A 62 -11.55 1.12 -7.04
CA GLU A 62 -12.57 0.78 -8.04
C GLU A 62 -12.10 -0.39 -8.90
N LEU A 63 -13.02 -1.29 -9.21
CA LEU A 63 -12.79 -2.44 -10.08
C LEU A 63 -13.90 -2.47 -11.12
N ASP A 64 -13.48 -2.30 -12.37
CA ASP A 64 -14.33 -2.39 -13.54
C ASP A 64 -14.07 -3.70 -14.25
N MET A 65 -15.13 -4.43 -14.56
CA MET A 65 -15.06 -5.77 -15.13
C MET A 65 -16.01 -5.90 -16.32
N TRP A 66 -15.48 -6.28 -17.47
CA TRP A 66 -16.25 -6.52 -18.69
C TRP A 66 -16.12 -7.97 -19.13
N ILE A 67 -17.25 -8.66 -19.32
CA ILE A 67 -17.27 -10.05 -19.77
C ILE A 67 -17.04 -10.11 -21.28
N LYS A 68 -15.77 -10.23 -21.69
CA LYS A 68 -15.34 -10.32 -23.09
C LYS A 68 -15.91 -11.53 -23.81
N GLY A 69 -16.04 -12.66 -23.12
CA GLY A 69 -16.55 -13.91 -23.68
C GLY A 69 -16.03 -15.13 -22.95
N ASP A 70 -15.68 -16.17 -23.70
CA ASP A 70 -15.23 -17.44 -23.15
C ASP A 70 -13.73 -17.65 -23.37
N ILE A 71 -13.11 -18.40 -22.46
CA ILE A 71 -11.76 -18.93 -22.59
C ILE A 71 -11.76 -20.40 -22.17
N THR A 72 -10.93 -21.21 -22.81
CA THR A 72 -10.71 -22.61 -22.41
C THR A 72 -9.36 -22.72 -21.73
N VAL A 73 -9.34 -23.17 -20.47
CA VAL A 73 -8.13 -23.37 -19.67
C VAL A 73 -8.09 -24.83 -19.22
N GLY A 74 -7.12 -25.57 -19.75
CA GLY A 74 -7.09 -27.02 -19.61
C GLY A 74 -8.34 -27.65 -20.24
N THR A 75 -9.17 -28.31 -19.41
CA THR A 75 -10.42 -28.95 -19.84
C THR A 75 -11.67 -28.13 -19.49
N GLU A 76 -11.51 -26.98 -18.82
CA GLU A 76 -12.63 -26.17 -18.35
C GLU A 76 -12.89 -24.99 -19.29
N THR A 77 -14.15 -24.72 -19.58
CA THR A 77 -14.58 -23.46 -20.23
C THR A 77 -14.96 -22.47 -19.15
N LYS A 78 -14.37 -21.28 -19.21
CA LYS A 78 -14.52 -20.19 -18.23
C LYS A 78 -14.99 -18.92 -18.93
N TRP A 79 -15.54 -17.99 -18.17
CA TRP A 79 -15.67 -16.60 -18.61
C TRP A 79 -14.29 -15.94 -18.63
N LEU A 80 -14.00 -15.22 -19.69
CA LEU A 80 -12.90 -14.28 -19.76
C LEU A 80 -13.46 -12.88 -19.54
N ALA A 81 -13.04 -12.26 -18.45
CA ALA A 81 -13.30 -10.86 -18.19
C ALA A 81 -12.03 -10.03 -18.46
N GLU A 82 -12.18 -8.90 -19.14
CA GLU A 82 -11.19 -7.82 -19.05
C GLU A 82 -11.51 -7.01 -17.79
N VAL A 83 -10.48 -6.54 -17.11
CA VAL A 83 -10.62 -5.82 -15.85
C VAL A 83 -9.71 -4.61 -15.85
N ALA A 84 -10.26 -3.47 -15.43
CA ALA A 84 -9.48 -2.31 -15.03
C ALA A 84 -9.64 -2.07 -13.53
N VAL A 85 -8.54 -1.76 -12.85
CA VAL A 85 -8.53 -1.40 -11.43
C VAL A 85 -8.00 0.02 -11.28
N PHE A 86 -8.68 0.82 -10.48
CA PHE A 86 -8.29 2.17 -10.12
C PHE A 86 -8.10 2.25 -8.60
N ASP A 87 -6.85 2.25 -8.15
CA ASP A 87 -6.48 2.35 -6.73
C ASP A 87 -5.60 3.59 -6.51
N GLY A 88 -6.21 4.69 -6.08
CA GLY A 88 -5.52 5.97 -5.99
C GLY A 88 -4.98 6.40 -7.36
N ASN A 89 -3.66 6.57 -7.46
CA ASN A 89 -2.97 6.92 -8.71
C ASN A 89 -2.60 5.68 -9.57
N LYS A 90 -2.85 4.47 -9.06
CA LYS A 90 -2.52 3.22 -9.73
C LYS A 90 -3.70 2.77 -10.58
N VAL A 91 -3.39 2.52 -11.85
CA VAL A 91 -4.31 2.00 -12.86
C VAL A 91 -3.70 0.73 -13.41
N LEU A 92 -4.46 -0.37 -13.32
CA LEU A 92 -4.08 -1.66 -13.87
C LEU A 92 -5.13 -2.09 -14.88
N VAL A 93 -4.70 -2.67 -16.00
CA VAL A 93 -5.60 -3.28 -16.97
C VAL A 93 -5.10 -4.68 -17.24
N GLY A 94 -5.99 -5.66 -17.11
CA GLY A 94 -5.63 -7.06 -17.30
C GLY A 94 -6.87 -7.92 -17.49
N THR A 95 -6.75 -9.20 -17.13
CA THR A 95 -7.84 -10.17 -17.30
C THR A 95 -8.10 -10.95 -16.03
N MET A 96 -9.35 -11.41 -15.88
CA MET A 96 -9.75 -12.40 -14.88
C MET A 96 -10.48 -13.56 -15.55
N GLU A 97 -10.16 -14.78 -15.12
CA GLU A 97 -10.81 -16.00 -15.61
C GLU A 97 -11.81 -16.51 -14.57
N LEU A 98 -13.11 -16.42 -14.85
CA LEU A 98 -14.18 -16.79 -13.90
C LEU A 98 -14.79 -18.15 -14.27
N GLY A 99 -15.03 -19.01 -13.29
CA GLY A 99 -15.72 -20.28 -13.52
C GLY A 99 -17.16 -20.10 -14.05
N LYS A 100 -17.66 -21.08 -14.80
CA LYS A 100 -19.04 -21.06 -15.33
C LYS A 100 -20.09 -21.50 -14.30
N ILE A 101 -19.73 -22.42 -13.40
CA ILE A 101 -20.62 -22.95 -12.35
C ILE A 101 -20.61 -22.04 -11.10
N ALA A 102 -19.43 -21.52 -10.81
CA ALA A 102 -19.14 -20.57 -9.74
C ALA A 102 -18.21 -19.52 -10.37
N PRO A 103 -18.65 -18.25 -10.53
CA PRO A 103 -17.86 -17.19 -11.15
C PRO A 103 -16.76 -16.66 -10.21
N GLU A 104 -16.05 -17.56 -9.54
CA GLU A 104 -14.86 -17.24 -8.79
C GLU A 104 -13.70 -17.04 -9.77
N PRO A 105 -12.90 -15.98 -9.58
CA PRO A 105 -11.74 -15.80 -10.41
C PRO A 105 -10.65 -16.79 -10.00
N THR A 106 -10.21 -17.61 -10.96
CA THR A 106 -9.24 -18.70 -10.75
C THR A 106 -7.97 -18.57 -11.59
N GLY A 107 -7.89 -17.51 -12.39
CA GLY A 107 -6.75 -17.20 -13.26
C GLY A 107 -6.85 -15.77 -13.82
N GLY A 108 -6.08 -15.49 -14.86
CA GLY A 108 -5.92 -14.16 -15.45
C GLY A 108 -4.58 -13.52 -15.10
N SER A 109 -4.46 -12.21 -15.33
CA SER A 109 -3.19 -11.49 -15.20
C SER A 109 -2.62 -11.51 -13.76
N GLU A 110 -1.30 -11.47 -13.62
CA GLU A 110 -0.61 -11.66 -12.35
C GLU A 110 -0.70 -10.41 -11.47
N GLU A 111 -0.53 -9.23 -12.07
CA GLU A 111 -0.61 -7.90 -11.48
C GLU A 111 -1.98 -7.61 -10.84
N LEU A 112 -3.03 -8.28 -11.30
CA LEU A 112 -4.37 -8.21 -10.71
C LEU A 112 -4.57 -9.16 -9.51
N GLY A 113 -3.55 -9.92 -9.11
CA GLY A 113 -3.69 -11.02 -8.14
C GLY A 113 -4.34 -10.63 -6.81
N ILE A 114 -3.94 -9.50 -6.23
CA ILE A 114 -4.49 -9.03 -4.94
C ILE A 114 -5.95 -8.55 -5.09
N TYR A 115 -6.26 -7.84 -6.17
CA TYR A 115 -7.61 -7.35 -6.48
C TYR A 115 -8.56 -8.50 -6.85
N ARG A 116 -8.03 -9.50 -7.56
CA ARG A 116 -8.70 -10.76 -7.85
C ARG A 116 -9.06 -11.49 -6.56
N GLY A 117 -8.12 -11.55 -5.61
CA GLY A 117 -8.34 -12.08 -4.26
C GLY A 117 -9.49 -11.34 -3.55
N ALA A 118 -9.43 -10.01 -3.52
CA ALA A 118 -10.46 -9.18 -2.91
C ALA A 118 -11.84 -9.38 -3.55
N PHE A 119 -11.94 -9.42 -4.89
CA PHE A 119 -13.21 -9.70 -5.58
C PHE A 119 -13.75 -11.09 -5.23
N LYS A 120 -12.87 -12.10 -5.24
CA LYS A 120 -13.21 -13.49 -4.89
C LYS A 120 -13.79 -13.60 -3.48
N SER A 121 -13.16 -12.97 -2.49
CA SER A 121 -13.54 -13.06 -1.07
C SER A 121 -14.64 -12.08 -0.65
N SER A 122 -15.11 -11.20 -1.54
CA SER A 122 -16.16 -10.20 -1.22
C SER A 122 -17.37 -10.23 -2.13
N VAL A 123 -17.21 -10.16 -3.45
CA VAL A 123 -18.33 -10.08 -4.40
C VAL A 123 -18.77 -11.48 -4.83
N ALA A 124 -17.82 -12.36 -5.14
CA ALA A 124 -18.12 -13.69 -5.68
C ALA A 124 -18.38 -14.77 -4.61
N TRP A 125 -17.89 -14.60 -3.37
CA TRP A 125 -17.78 -15.67 -2.37
C TRP A 125 -19.08 -16.42 -2.02
N LEU A 126 -20.26 -15.83 -2.25
CA LEU A 126 -21.54 -16.52 -2.07
C LEU A 126 -21.68 -17.75 -2.99
N SER A 127 -20.86 -17.86 -4.04
CA SER A 127 -20.67 -19.08 -4.83
C SER A 127 -20.32 -20.32 -3.98
N ALA A 128 -19.68 -20.14 -2.82
CA ALA A 128 -19.41 -21.23 -1.89
C ALA A 128 -20.68 -21.89 -1.33
N PHE A 129 -21.82 -21.18 -1.40
CA PHE A 129 -23.13 -21.65 -0.94
C PHE A 129 -24.12 -21.82 -2.09
N ALA A 130 -24.08 -20.99 -3.12
CA ALA A 130 -25.07 -20.95 -4.19
C ALA A 130 -24.39 -20.97 -5.57
N THR A 131 -24.41 -22.12 -6.23
CA THR A 131 -23.82 -22.34 -7.57
C THR A 131 -24.89 -22.64 -8.60
N SER A 132 -24.60 -22.44 -9.90
CA SER A 132 -25.59 -22.67 -10.96
C SER A 132 -26.07 -24.13 -11.04
N ASP A 133 -25.22 -25.07 -10.63
CA ASP A 133 -25.52 -26.50 -10.61
C ASP A 133 -25.18 -27.12 -9.25
N GLY A 134 -25.98 -28.10 -8.83
CA GLY A 134 -25.80 -28.86 -7.60
C GLY A 134 -25.13 -30.22 -7.79
N SER A 135 -24.83 -30.60 -9.03
CA SER A 135 -24.12 -31.85 -9.32
C SER A 135 -22.61 -31.72 -9.10
N SER A 136 -21.91 -32.86 -9.08
CA SER A 136 -20.43 -32.91 -9.17
C SER A 136 -19.67 -32.06 -8.13
N GLY A 137 -20.23 -31.86 -6.93
CA GLY A 137 -19.63 -31.08 -5.85
C GLY A 137 -20.15 -29.64 -5.73
N GLY A 138 -20.98 -29.17 -6.68
CA GLY A 138 -21.71 -27.91 -6.58
C GLY A 138 -22.75 -27.90 -5.45
N LYS A 139 -23.22 -26.70 -5.08
CA LYS A 139 -24.21 -26.51 -4.01
C LYS A 139 -25.63 -26.26 -4.53
N GLY A 140 -25.75 -25.98 -5.83
CA GLY A 140 -26.98 -25.63 -6.52
C GLY A 140 -27.50 -24.24 -6.12
N PRO A 141 -28.51 -23.73 -6.84
CA PRO A 141 -29.16 -22.48 -6.50
C PRO A 141 -29.78 -22.53 -5.10
N LYS A 142 -29.85 -21.38 -4.43
CA LYS A 142 -30.39 -21.27 -3.08
C LYS A 142 -31.66 -20.44 -3.05
N ALA A 143 -32.69 -21.01 -2.43
CA ALA A 143 -34.00 -20.38 -2.33
C ALA A 143 -34.00 -19.25 -1.31
N PHE A 144 -34.69 -18.15 -1.61
CA PHE A 144 -34.83 -17.02 -0.71
C PHE A 144 -35.67 -17.35 0.53
N ASP A 145 -36.59 -18.30 0.44
CA ASP A 145 -37.42 -18.77 1.55
C ASP A 145 -36.74 -19.84 2.42
N ALA A 146 -35.52 -20.27 2.05
CA ALA A 146 -34.75 -21.22 2.83
C ALA A 146 -34.38 -20.65 4.21
N LYS A 147 -34.56 -21.46 5.26
CA LYS A 147 -34.22 -21.07 6.64
C LYS A 147 -32.73 -20.83 6.87
N SER A 148 -31.89 -21.37 5.99
CA SER A 148 -30.44 -21.17 5.96
C SER A 148 -29.87 -21.66 4.64
N TRP A 149 -28.80 -21.01 4.17
CA TRP A 149 -28.01 -21.42 3.01
C TRP A 149 -26.78 -22.25 3.39
N GLY A 150 -26.35 -22.19 4.66
CA GLY A 150 -25.21 -22.94 5.17
C GLY A 150 -24.57 -22.31 6.40
N LYS A 151 -23.45 -22.90 6.84
CA LYS A 151 -22.67 -22.45 7.99
C LYS A 151 -21.32 -21.89 7.55
N ILE A 152 -20.88 -20.82 8.20
CA ILE A 152 -19.52 -20.30 8.08
C ILE A 152 -18.68 -20.84 9.24
N GLY A 153 -17.85 -21.86 8.95
CA GLY A 153 -17.13 -22.62 10.00
C GLY A 153 -16.07 -21.82 10.77
N ASN A 154 -15.35 -20.93 10.10
CA ASN A 154 -14.23 -20.16 10.67
C ASN A 154 -14.64 -19.02 11.61
N ILE A 155 -15.93 -18.66 11.69
CA ILE A 155 -16.44 -17.60 12.57
C ILE A 155 -17.39 -18.13 13.67
N GLY A 156 -17.27 -19.42 14.00
CA GLY A 156 -18.10 -20.05 15.04
C GLY A 156 -19.36 -20.76 14.53
N GLY A 157 -19.47 -21.00 13.22
CA GLY A 157 -20.56 -21.80 12.65
C GLY A 157 -21.87 -21.03 12.46
N GLU A 158 -21.79 -19.71 12.36
CA GLU A 158 -22.92 -18.81 12.09
C GLU A 158 -23.61 -19.15 10.76
N GLN A 159 -24.93 -18.93 10.72
CA GLN A 159 -25.76 -19.25 9.56
C GLN A 159 -25.73 -18.11 8.54
N VAL A 160 -25.56 -18.44 7.27
CA VAL A 160 -25.88 -17.54 6.15
C VAL A 160 -27.37 -17.64 5.89
N VAL A 161 -28.10 -16.54 6.08
CA VAL A 161 -29.57 -16.54 5.99
C VAL A 161 -30.10 -15.40 5.12
N PRO A 162 -31.15 -15.63 4.32
CA PRO A 162 -31.98 -14.56 3.78
C PRO A 162 -32.74 -13.88 4.92
N MET A 163 -32.61 -12.56 5.03
CA MET A 163 -33.06 -11.78 6.20
C MET A 163 -34.26 -10.89 5.89
N ALA A 164 -34.24 -10.17 4.76
CA ALA A 164 -35.26 -9.19 4.41
C ALA A 164 -35.30 -8.98 2.89
N ILE A 165 -36.43 -8.47 2.42
CA ILE A 165 -36.59 -7.87 1.09
C ILE A 165 -36.56 -6.36 1.29
N GLU A 166 -35.73 -5.64 0.53
CA GLU A 166 -35.53 -4.20 0.66
C GLU A 166 -35.36 -3.55 -0.71
N SER A 167 -36.02 -2.41 -0.93
CA SER A 167 -35.71 -1.55 -2.08
C SER A 167 -34.52 -0.66 -1.74
N LEU A 168 -33.38 -0.93 -2.37
CA LEU A 168 -32.09 -0.31 -2.11
C LEU A 168 -31.77 0.73 -3.19
N LYS A 169 -31.46 1.97 -2.79
CA LYS A 169 -30.93 3.01 -3.69
C LYS A 169 -29.43 3.17 -3.51
N ILE A 170 -28.68 2.94 -4.58
CA ILE A 170 -27.21 3.08 -4.69
C ILE A 170 -26.85 3.86 -5.95
N LYS A 171 -25.55 4.09 -6.19
CA LYS A 171 -25.08 4.85 -7.37
C LYS A 171 -25.56 4.29 -8.72
N SER A 172 -25.61 2.96 -8.86
CA SER A 172 -26.07 2.31 -10.10
C SER A 172 -27.58 2.39 -10.33
N GLY A 173 -28.38 2.76 -9.33
CA GLY A 173 -29.84 2.86 -9.45
C GLY A 173 -30.60 2.43 -8.19
N THR A 174 -31.88 2.14 -8.38
CA THR A 174 -32.74 1.55 -7.36
C THR A 174 -32.97 0.08 -7.72
N TRP A 175 -32.78 -0.80 -6.74
CA TRP A 175 -32.82 -2.24 -6.90
C TRP A 175 -33.73 -2.83 -5.83
N ASP A 176 -34.59 -3.77 -6.22
CA ASP A 176 -35.31 -4.59 -5.26
C ASP A 176 -34.43 -5.80 -4.92
N THR A 177 -34.05 -5.86 -3.65
CA THR A 177 -32.96 -6.71 -3.18
C THR A 177 -33.41 -7.68 -2.10
N ILE A 178 -32.73 -8.81 -2.04
CA ILE A 178 -32.78 -9.73 -0.91
C ILE A 178 -31.50 -9.50 -0.10
N ILE A 179 -31.66 -9.24 1.20
CA ILE A 179 -30.53 -9.14 2.12
C ILE A 179 -30.18 -10.55 2.58
N VAL A 180 -28.97 -10.98 2.27
CA VAL A 180 -28.34 -12.16 2.86
C VAL A 180 -27.37 -11.70 3.94
N GLY A 181 -27.45 -12.29 5.13
CA GLY A 181 -26.62 -11.85 6.25
C GLY A 181 -26.33 -12.93 7.27
N TRP A 182 -25.43 -12.59 8.18
CA TRP A 182 -24.97 -13.42 9.29
C TRP A 182 -24.39 -12.51 10.39
N LYS A 183 -24.18 -13.06 11.59
CA LYS A 183 -23.54 -12.32 12.69
C LYS A 183 -22.07 -12.67 12.79
N THR A 184 -21.25 -11.70 13.15
CA THR A 184 -19.80 -11.88 13.33
C THR A 184 -19.26 -10.82 14.29
N GLY A 185 -18.51 -11.23 15.33
CA GLY A 185 -17.87 -10.28 16.25
C GLY A 185 -18.85 -9.32 16.97
N GLY A 186 -20.10 -9.75 17.19
CA GLY A 186 -21.16 -8.89 17.76
C GLY A 186 -21.80 -7.90 16.78
N ALA A 187 -21.35 -7.86 15.52
CA ALA A 187 -21.94 -7.08 14.44
C ALA A 187 -22.74 -7.98 13.48
N GLU A 188 -23.58 -7.34 12.66
CA GLU A 188 -24.37 -8.00 11.62
C GLU A 188 -23.80 -7.64 10.24
N SER A 189 -23.32 -8.66 9.53
CA SER A 189 -22.80 -8.56 8.18
C SER A 189 -23.94 -8.76 7.17
N LYS A 190 -23.94 -7.96 6.10
CA LYS A 190 -25.01 -7.93 5.10
C LYS A 190 -24.46 -7.86 3.67
N VAL A 191 -25.12 -8.58 2.79
CA VAL A 191 -24.89 -8.59 1.35
C VAL A 191 -26.25 -8.49 0.65
N TRP A 192 -26.39 -7.55 -0.27
CA TRP A 192 -27.63 -7.31 -1.01
C TRP A 192 -27.52 -7.95 -2.39
N ILE A 193 -28.37 -8.94 -2.66
CA ILE A 193 -28.46 -9.64 -3.94
C ILE A 193 -29.75 -9.26 -4.66
N VAL A 194 -29.75 -9.41 -5.98
CA VAL A 194 -30.89 -9.15 -6.85
C VAL A 194 -31.18 -10.42 -7.63
N ASP A 195 -32.44 -10.79 -7.73
CA ASP A 195 -32.89 -11.94 -8.52
C ASP A 195 -32.57 -11.72 -10.01
N ASP A 196 -32.26 -12.79 -10.75
CA ASP A 196 -31.84 -12.71 -12.16
C ASP A 196 -30.62 -11.79 -12.42
N PHE A 197 -29.80 -11.51 -11.39
CA PHE A 197 -28.63 -10.64 -11.51
C PHE A 197 -27.34 -11.33 -11.02
N PRO A 198 -26.20 -11.19 -11.75
CA PRO A 198 -25.06 -12.09 -11.55
C PRO A 198 -24.36 -11.99 -10.21
N PHE A 199 -24.23 -10.79 -9.67
CA PHE A 199 -23.38 -10.53 -8.51
C PHE A 199 -24.12 -9.64 -7.52
N PRO A 200 -23.84 -9.73 -6.21
CA PRO A 200 -24.40 -8.81 -5.25
C PRO A 200 -24.13 -7.35 -5.64
N VAL A 201 -25.09 -6.47 -5.36
CA VAL A 201 -25.00 -5.03 -5.70
C VAL A 201 -24.39 -4.20 -4.57
N LYS A 202 -24.36 -4.74 -3.35
CA LYS A 202 -23.76 -4.08 -2.17
C LYS A 202 -23.33 -5.11 -1.13
N GLY A 203 -22.27 -4.79 -0.39
CA GLY A 203 -21.81 -5.56 0.76
C GLY A 203 -21.32 -4.64 1.88
N ALA A 204 -21.63 -5.03 3.12
CA ALA A 204 -21.12 -4.38 4.33
C ALA A 204 -20.93 -5.46 5.41
N THR A 205 -19.67 -5.86 5.61
CA THR A 205 -19.32 -6.97 6.49
C THR A 205 -18.23 -6.59 7.48
N TYR A 206 -18.08 -7.43 8.51
CA TYR A 206 -17.26 -7.16 9.66
C TYR A 206 -16.45 -8.38 10.05
N THR A 207 -15.21 -8.16 10.48
CA THR A 207 -14.33 -9.24 10.91
C THR A 207 -14.80 -9.83 12.23
N HIS A 208 -14.42 -11.09 12.49
CA HIS A 208 -14.65 -11.69 13.79
C HIS A 208 -13.64 -11.14 14.81
N VAL A 209 -14.14 -10.48 15.86
CA VAL A 209 -13.34 -10.03 17.00
C VAL A 209 -13.89 -10.63 18.29
N SER A 210 -13.00 -10.90 19.25
CA SER A 210 -13.38 -11.37 20.58
C SER A 210 -13.95 -10.25 21.46
N GLU A 211 -13.50 -9.01 21.25
CA GLU A 211 -13.90 -7.81 22.00
C GLU A 211 -13.76 -6.55 21.12
N GLY A 212 -14.41 -5.45 21.50
CA GLY A 212 -14.31 -4.17 20.80
C GLY A 212 -15.29 -4.00 19.63
N ILE A 213 -15.05 -2.98 18.81
CA ILE A 213 -15.82 -2.71 17.59
C ILE A 213 -15.16 -3.49 16.45
N PRO A 214 -15.83 -4.47 15.81
CA PRO A 214 -15.22 -5.22 14.72
C PRO A 214 -14.94 -4.28 13.53
N PRO A 215 -13.71 -4.27 13.00
CA PRO A 215 -13.43 -3.50 11.80
C PRO A 215 -14.18 -4.08 10.59
N PRO A 216 -14.41 -3.26 9.54
CA PRO A 216 -14.92 -3.76 8.28
C PRO A 216 -14.05 -4.90 7.73
N GLU A 217 -14.67 -6.01 7.33
CA GLU A 217 -13.98 -7.08 6.60
C GLU A 217 -13.93 -6.75 5.11
N TYR A 218 -15.09 -6.45 4.52
CA TYR A 218 -15.16 -5.85 3.19
C TYR A 218 -16.40 -4.98 3.05
N LYS A 219 -16.31 -4.01 2.15
CA LYS A 219 -17.43 -3.19 1.73
C LYS A 219 -17.37 -3.05 0.22
N PHE A 220 -18.51 -3.13 -0.45
CA PHE A 220 -18.58 -2.79 -1.86
C PHE A 220 -19.94 -2.23 -2.23
N GLU A 221 -19.98 -1.45 -3.32
CA GLU A 221 -21.20 -0.94 -3.94
C GLU A 221 -21.04 -0.96 -5.45
N LEU A 222 -22.03 -1.49 -6.16
CA LEU A 222 -22.12 -1.44 -7.62
C LEU A 222 -22.38 0.00 -8.06
N LEU A 223 -21.41 0.57 -8.75
CA LEU A 223 -21.44 1.92 -9.28
C LEU A 223 -22.18 1.99 -10.61
N LYS A 224 -21.98 0.99 -11.47
CA LYS A 224 -22.53 0.96 -12.83
C LYS A 224 -22.69 -0.47 -13.32
N TYR A 225 -23.76 -0.72 -14.07
CA TYR A 225 -23.99 -1.95 -14.84
C TYR A 225 -24.47 -1.60 -16.24
N GLU A 226 -23.85 -2.21 -17.26
CA GLU A 226 -24.28 -2.11 -18.65
C GLU A 226 -24.28 -3.49 -19.31
N GLU A 227 -25.22 -3.74 -20.20
CA GLU A 227 -25.37 -5.02 -20.89
C GLU A 227 -25.05 -4.90 -22.37
N ASN A 228 -24.73 -6.06 -22.98
CA ASN A 228 -24.57 -6.19 -24.43
C ASN A 228 -23.50 -5.25 -25.02
N MET A 229 -22.49 -4.87 -24.24
CA MET A 229 -21.34 -4.13 -24.74
C MET A 229 -20.57 -4.99 -25.75
N THR A 230 -20.21 -4.39 -26.88
CA THR A 230 -19.58 -5.10 -28.02
C THR A 230 -18.10 -4.78 -28.20
N ALA A 231 -17.60 -3.75 -27.51
CA ALA A 231 -16.21 -3.31 -27.51
C ALA A 231 -15.71 -3.17 -26.08
N SER A 232 -14.40 -3.26 -25.90
CA SER A 232 -13.80 -3.11 -24.57
C SER A 232 -14.01 -1.69 -24.07
N PRO A 233 -14.51 -1.50 -22.84
CA PRO A 233 -14.55 -0.18 -22.21
C PRO A 233 -13.16 0.31 -21.80
N PHE A 234 -12.14 -0.55 -21.86
CA PHE A 234 -10.79 -0.26 -21.39
C PHE A 234 -9.84 0.15 -22.52
N ASP A 235 -10.33 0.19 -23.76
CA ASP A 235 -9.55 0.67 -24.90
C ASP A 235 -9.10 2.12 -24.66
N GLY A 236 -7.79 2.34 -24.64
CA GLY A 236 -7.18 3.65 -24.41
C GLY A 236 -6.86 3.98 -22.95
N ILE A 237 -7.18 3.09 -22.00
CA ILE A 237 -6.65 3.18 -20.64
C ILE A 237 -5.19 2.72 -20.68
N ILE A 238 -4.29 3.59 -20.22
CA ILE A 238 -2.86 3.30 -20.13
C ILE A 238 -2.57 2.88 -18.68
N PRO A 239 -2.12 1.64 -18.43
CA PRO A 239 -1.65 1.21 -17.12
C PRO A 239 -0.59 2.15 -16.56
N THR A 240 -0.61 2.38 -15.25
CA THR A 240 0.39 3.26 -14.63
C THR A 240 1.80 2.67 -14.76
N GLU A 241 1.92 1.33 -14.73
CA GLU A 241 3.19 0.65 -14.97
C GLU A 241 3.78 0.98 -16.35
N ASP A 242 2.98 0.98 -17.41
CA ASP A 242 3.45 1.35 -18.76
C ASP A 242 3.93 2.81 -18.80
N THR A 243 3.23 3.68 -18.08
CA THR A 243 3.60 5.10 -17.96
C THR A 243 4.94 5.26 -17.24
N PHE A 244 5.14 4.52 -16.14
CA PHE A 244 6.39 4.53 -15.38
C PHE A 244 7.54 3.89 -16.15
N ALA A 245 7.31 2.76 -16.82
CA ALA A 245 8.29 2.13 -17.68
C ALA A 245 8.73 3.07 -18.82
N ALA A 246 7.79 3.80 -19.42
CA ALA A 246 8.11 4.82 -20.43
C ALA A 246 8.92 6.01 -19.88
N GLN A 247 8.82 6.29 -18.58
CA GLN A 247 9.62 7.29 -17.86
C GLN A 247 10.97 6.74 -17.36
N GLY A 248 11.24 5.44 -17.53
CA GLY A 248 12.45 4.78 -17.06
C GLY A 248 12.44 4.41 -15.58
N CYS A 249 11.27 4.43 -14.93
CA CYS A 249 11.11 3.99 -13.55
C CYS A 249 11.26 2.48 -13.42
N ASP A 250 11.74 2.02 -12.26
CA ASP A 250 11.59 0.63 -11.86
C ASP A 250 10.11 0.37 -11.52
N THR A 251 9.55 -0.70 -12.09
CA THR A 251 8.16 -1.10 -11.88
C THR A 251 8.03 -2.37 -11.07
N ASN A 252 9.13 -3.07 -10.81
CA ASN A 252 9.16 -4.32 -10.07
C ASN A 252 10.25 -4.31 -9.00
N TYR A 253 9.96 -3.57 -7.92
CA TYR A 253 10.85 -3.41 -6.78
C TYR A 253 10.23 -3.98 -5.50
N GLU A 254 11.07 -4.56 -4.66
CA GLU A 254 10.69 -4.90 -3.29
C GLU A 254 10.87 -3.69 -2.36
N LYS A 255 10.29 -3.76 -1.16
CA LYS A 255 10.51 -2.76 -0.10
C LYS A 255 11.79 -3.07 0.65
N GLU A 256 12.91 -2.77 0.00
CA GLU A 256 14.25 -3.21 0.40
C GLU A 256 14.84 -2.39 1.57
N VAL A 257 14.45 -1.11 1.71
CA VAL A 257 14.98 -0.26 2.77
C VAL A 257 14.16 -0.42 4.05
N SER A 258 14.83 -0.71 5.17
CA SER A 258 14.22 -0.90 6.47
C SER A 258 14.73 0.11 7.50
N ILE A 259 13.80 0.76 8.19
CA ILE A 259 14.06 1.77 9.22
C ILE A 259 13.32 1.36 10.48
N LYS A 260 14.06 1.02 11.54
CA LYS A 260 13.54 0.73 12.87
C LYS A 260 14.05 1.79 13.85
N LYS A 261 13.20 2.73 14.25
CA LYS A 261 13.54 3.82 15.18
C LYS A 261 12.36 4.16 16.12
N PRO A 262 12.64 4.62 17.35
CA PRO A 262 11.61 5.25 18.16
C PRO A 262 11.23 6.61 17.58
N THR A 263 10.02 7.08 17.91
CA THR A 263 9.62 8.47 17.70
C THR A 263 10.38 9.43 18.61
N THR A 264 10.33 10.73 18.32
CA THR A 264 11.08 11.80 19.00
C THR A 264 10.90 11.81 20.52
N ASN A 265 9.66 11.64 21.00
CA ASN A 265 9.36 11.57 22.43
C ASN A 265 9.33 10.13 22.98
N PHE A 266 9.76 9.15 22.19
CA PHE A 266 9.78 7.73 22.52
C PHE A 266 8.40 7.15 22.88
N ASP A 267 7.32 7.76 22.37
CA ASP A 267 5.98 7.24 22.61
C ASP A 267 5.66 5.99 21.79
N TYR A 268 6.33 5.81 20.66
CA TYR A 268 6.12 4.69 19.75
C TYR A 268 7.45 4.16 19.19
N GLN A 269 7.46 2.88 18.81
CA GLN A 269 8.45 2.34 17.89
C GLN A 269 7.84 2.30 16.49
N ILE A 270 8.57 2.77 15.48
CA ILE A 270 8.14 2.71 14.09
C ILE A 270 9.12 1.85 13.31
N HIS A 271 8.59 0.80 12.66
CA HIS A 271 9.32 0.06 11.64
C HIS A 271 8.74 0.43 10.27
N ALA A 272 9.45 1.29 9.55
CA ALA A 272 9.08 1.70 8.19
C ALA A 272 9.93 0.92 7.18
N PHE A 273 9.29 0.48 6.10
CA PHE A 273 9.93 -0.12 4.95
C PHE A 273 9.54 0.67 3.72
N TYR A 274 10.47 0.93 2.82
CA TYR A 274 10.13 1.52 1.53
C TYR A 274 10.90 0.89 0.38
N GLY A 275 10.31 1.02 -0.80
CA GLY A 275 10.90 0.64 -2.08
C GLY A 275 10.44 1.61 -3.18
N PRO A 276 11.21 1.75 -4.27
CA PRO A 276 12.51 1.11 -4.53
C PRO A 276 13.62 1.63 -3.59
N GLU A 277 14.78 0.94 -3.54
CA GLU A 277 15.94 1.39 -2.72
C GLU A 277 16.41 2.80 -3.10
N ASP A 278 16.34 3.12 -4.40
CA ASP A 278 16.69 4.40 -4.99
C ASP A 278 15.41 5.09 -5.57
N PRO A 279 14.58 5.76 -4.76
CA PRO A 279 13.38 6.45 -5.24
C PRO A 279 13.73 7.55 -6.25
N VAL A 280 13.06 7.56 -7.39
CA VAL A 280 13.29 8.53 -8.47
C VAL A 280 12.14 9.54 -8.52
N GLN A 281 12.45 10.83 -8.69
CA GLN A 281 11.42 11.86 -8.88
C GLN A 281 10.49 11.49 -10.05
N GLY A 282 9.19 11.58 -9.82
CA GLY A 282 8.15 11.24 -10.80
C GLY A 282 7.76 9.75 -10.82
N CYS A 283 8.55 8.87 -10.20
CA CYS A 283 8.25 7.46 -10.09
C CYS A 283 7.44 7.13 -8.84
N GLU A 284 6.79 5.97 -8.84
CA GLU A 284 6.10 5.42 -7.66
C GLU A 284 7.12 4.93 -6.63
N MET A 285 6.81 5.16 -5.36
CA MET A 285 7.43 4.48 -4.23
C MET A 285 6.35 3.94 -3.29
N SER A 286 6.63 2.82 -2.64
CA SER A 286 5.69 2.14 -1.76
C SER A 286 6.26 2.01 -0.36
N TRP A 287 5.45 2.27 0.66
CA TRP A 287 5.82 2.16 2.08
C TRP A 287 4.99 1.12 2.81
N ILE A 288 5.61 0.44 3.77
CA ILE A 288 4.93 -0.27 4.87
C ILE A 288 5.35 0.40 6.17
N ILE A 289 4.41 0.87 6.96
CA ILE A 289 4.65 1.48 8.26
C ILE A 289 4.05 0.58 9.33
N LYS A 290 4.86 0.16 10.29
CA LYS A 290 4.43 -0.63 11.46
C LYS A 290 4.58 0.21 12.71
N PHE A 291 3.47 0.40 13.43
CA PHE A 291 3.40 1.09 14.70
C PHE A 291 3.45 0.07 15.83
N ILE A 292 4.48 0.15 16.65
CA ILE A 292 4.83 -0.88 17.63
C ILE A 292 4.94 -0.24 19.01
N SER A 293 4.54 -1.01 20.02
CA SER A 293 4.61 -0.62 21.42
C SER A 293 6.03 -0.23 21.82
N LYS A 294 6.16 0.82 22.63
CA LYS A 294 7.45 1.20 23.21
C LYS A 294 7.96 0.21 24.25
N TYR A 295 7.08 -0.65 24.75
CA TYR A 295 7.38 -1.62 25.81
C TYR A 295 7.64 -3.03 25.28
N ASP A 296 7.10 -3.36 24.10
CA ASP A 296 7.17 -4.70 23.51
C ASP A 296 7.32 -4.58 21.99
N ASP A 297 8.43 -5.10 21.45
CA ASP A 297 8.74 -5.00 20.02
C ASP A 297 7.98 -6.00 19.14
N THR A 298 7.10 -6.79 19.73
CA THR A 298 6.20 -7.73 19.04
C THR A 298 4.73 -7.30 19.07
N GLU A 299 4.41 -6.26 19.85
CA GLU A 299 3.05 -5.74 20.01
C GLU A 299 2.77 -4.62 19.00
N TYR A 300 1.87 -4.88 18.05
CA TYR A 300 1.33 -3.86 17.15
C TYR A 300 0.30 -2.99 17.87
N LEU A 301 0.38 -1.69 17.62
CA LEU A 301 -0.55 -0.70 18.17
C LEU A 301 -1.78 -0.57 17.28
N ASN A 302 -2.95 -0.61 17.89
CA ASN A 302 -4.21 -0.50 17.15
C ASN A 302 -4.77 0.93 17.17
N GLN A 303 -5.60 1.24 16.17
CA GLN A 303 -6.32 2.52 16.05
C GLN A 303 -5.38 3.73 15.97
N VAL A 304 -4.32 3.64 15.19
CA VAL A 304 -3.32 4.71 15.05
C VAL A 304 -3.86 5.77 14.09
N GLN A 305 -4.02 7.00 14.56
CA GLN A 305 -4.23 8.17 13.70
C GLN A 305 -2.92 8.88 13.45
N PHE A 306 -2.60 9.10 12.18
CA PHE A 306 -1.33 9.68 11.77
C PHE A 306 -1.45 10.44 10.45
N ASP A 307 -0.35 11.08 10.04
CA ASP A 307 -0.15 11.58 8.68
C ASP A 307 1.27 11.24 8.22
N PHE A 308 1.49 11.32 6.91
CA PHE A 308 2.79 11.20 6.29
C PHE A 308 3.10 12.49 5.56
N PHE A 309 4.00 13.28 6.14
CA PHE A 309 4.38 14.58 5.60
C PHE A 309 5.70 14.53 4.85
N THR A 310 5.82 15.40 3.85
CA THR A 310 7.12 15.94 3.46
C THR A 310 7.30 17.29 4.14
N VAL A 311 8.47 17.56 4.72
CA VAL A 311 8.73 18.78 5.49
C VAL A 311 9.99 19.50 5.00
N ASP A 312 10.12 20.79 5.37
CA ASP A 312 11.38 21.52 5.27
C ASP A 312 12.30 21.29 6.49
N ASP A 313 13.40 22.03 6.56
CA ASP A 313 14.39 21.92 7.65
C ASP A 313 13.85 22.35 9.03
N ASP A 314 12.75 23.12 9.06
CA ASP A 314 12.10 23.63 10.28
C ASP A 314 10.88 22.78 10.68
N LEU A 315 10.71 21.58 10.08
CA LEU A 315 9.55 20.69 10.22
C LEU A 315 8.23 21.30 9.73
N THR A 316 8.27 22.31 8.87
CA THR A 316 7.05 22.87 8.26
C THR A 316 6.53 21.89 7.20
N PRO A 317 5.27 21.44 7.26
CA PRO A 317 4.70 20.57 6.24
C PRO A 317 4.64 21.24 4.87
N LEU A 318 5.31 20.62 3.89
CA LEU A 318 5.26 21.00 2.47
C LEU A 318 4.16 20.21 1.72
N ARG A 319 3.90 18.97 2.15
CA ARG A 319 2.91 18.06 1.55
C ARG A 319 2.36 17.11 2.60
N SER A 320 1.09 16.77 2.52
CA SER A 320 0.39 15.76 3.35
C SER A 320 -0.18 14.67 2.47
N LEU A 321 0.15 13.41 2.78
CA LEU A 321 -0.42 12.29 2.05
C LEU A 321 -1.90 12.08 2.41
N ALA A 322 -2.32 12.35 3.65
CA ALA A 322 -3.74 12.33 4.01
C ALA A 322 -4.55 13.28 3.12
N GLN A 323 -4.04 14.49 2.89
CA GLN A 323 -4.73 15.49 2.07
C GLN A 323 -4.69 15.16 0.58
N ASP A 324 -3.59 14.59 0.08
CA ASP A 324 -3.52 14.05 -1.28
C ASP A 324 -4.65 13.01 -1.52
N ASP A 325 -4.97 12.22 -0.49
CA ASP A 325 -6.07 11.23 -0.50
C ASP A 325 -7.46 11.83 -0.20
N GLY A 326 -7.56 13.14 0.00
CA GLY A 326 -8.81 13.83 0.37
C GLY A 326 -9.31 13.50 1.79
N ARG A 327 -8.41 13.10 2.69
CA ARG A 327 -8.68 12.74 4.08
C ARG A 327 -8.12 13.78 5.05
N THR A 328 -8.69 13.84 6.24
CA THR A 328 -8.15 14.66 7.34
C THR A 328 -6.91 14.03 7.95
N PHE A 329 -6.94 12.71 8.13
CA PHE A 329 -5.87 11.90 8.73
C PHE A 329 -5.77 10.57 7.98
N LEU A 330 -4.58 9.98 7.99
CA LEU A 330 -4.42 8.54 7.74
C LEU A 330 -4.78 7.77 9.00
N TYR A 331 -5.23 6.53 8.82
CA TYR A 331 -5.70 5.68 9.91
C TYR A 331 -5.27 4.24 9.70
N SER A 332 -4.69 3.64 10.74
CA SER A 332 -4.36 2.22 10.78
C SER A 332 -5.09 1.53 11.94
N PRO A 333 -6.11 0.68 11.66
CA PRO A 333 -6.78 -0.08 12.71
C PRO A 333 -5.87 -1.11 13.40
N SER A 334 -4.93 -1.73 12.68
CA SER A 334 -4.08 -2.83 13.18
C SER A 334 -2.63 -2.44 13.52
N GLY A 335 -2.24 -1.21 13.19
CA GLY A 335 -0.85 -0.76 13.35
C GLY A 335 0.07 -1.12 12.19
N VAL A 336 -0.46 -1.65 11.09
CA VAL A 336 0.29 -1.91 9.85
C VAL A 336 -0.37 -1.20 8.69
N TYR A 337 0.29 -0.15 8.20
CA TYR A 337 -0.23 0.65 7.09
C TYR A 337 0.61 0.47 5.83
N VAL A 338 -0.04 0.31 4.68
CA VAL A 338 0.62 0.21 3.37
C VAL A 338 0.13 1.36 2.50
N MET A 339 1.07 2.13 1.94
CA MET A 339 0.78 3.25 1.06
C MET A 339 1.65 3.21 -0.18
N ASP A 340 1.11 3.68 -1.29
CA ASP A 340 1.84 3.94 -2.53
C ASP A 340 1.74 5.43 -2.83
N MET A 341 2.83 6.04 -3.26
CA MET A 341 2.88 7.46 -3.56
C MET A 341 3.79 7.75 -4.75
N ILE A 342 3.47 8.81 -5.49
CA ILE A 342 4.39 9.36 -6.47
C ILE A 342 5.36 10.29 -5.75
N VAL A 343 6.65 10.09 -5.99
CA VAL A 343 7.72 10.97 -5.53
C VAL A 343 7.57 12.29 -6.29
N LYS A 344 7.12 13.34 -5.60
CA LYS A 344 6.98 14.69 -6.17
C LYS A 344 8.15 15.59 -5.76
N GLU A 345 8.99 15.10 -4.88
CA GLU A 345 10.10 15.80 -4.25
C GLU A 345 11.25 15.97 -5.26
N ASP A 346 11.90 17.13 -5.24
CA ASP A 346 13.03 17.40 -6.13
C ASP A 346 14.21 16.49 -5.80
N PRO A 347 15.07 16.16 -6.80
CA PRO A 347 16.27 15.38 -6.57
C PRO A 347 17.13 16.00 -5.46
N GLY A 348 17.52 15.18 -4.49
CA GLY A 348 18.16 15.65 -3.25
C GLY A 348 17.86 14.74 -2.08
N THR A 349 17.86 15.27 -0.86
CA THR A 349 17.41 14.54 0.33
C THR A 349 16.04 15.07 0.73
N ALA A 350 15.00 14.25 0.59
CA ALA A 350 13.67 14.55 1.10
C ALA A 350 13.57 14.19 2.59
N LYS A 351 12.90 15.02 3.37
CA LYS A 351 12.56 14.76 4.77
C LYS A 351 11.10 14.33 4.86
N TYR A 352 10.90 13.04 5.08
CA TYR A 352 9.58 12.49 5.37
C TYR A 352 9.36 12.41 6.87
N VAL A 353 8.16 12.74 7.31
CA VAL A 353 7.77 12.67 8.72
C VAL A 353 6.52 11.83 8.87
N ILE A 354 6.64 10.74 9.63
CA ILE A 354 5.50 9.95 10.09
C ILE A 354 5.01 10.61 11.38
N TRP A 355 3.92 11.36 11.28
CA TRP A 355 3.37 12.16 12.37
C TRP A 355 2.21 11.42 13.05
N VAL A 356 2.42 10.91 14.24
CA VAL A 356 1.41 10.16 15.01
C VAL A 356 0.63 11.13 15.89
N TYR A 357 -0.65 11.33 15.58
CA TYR A 357 -1.55 12.14 16.39
C TYR A 357 -1.93 11.43 17.70
N GLY A 358 -2.02 10.09 17.66
CA GLY A 358 -2.29 9.26 18.83
C GLY A 358 -3.13 8.03 18.49
N LEU A 359 -3.50 7.27 19.53
CA LEU A 359 -4.33 6.07 19.42
C LEU A 359 -5.79 6.42 19.73
N SER A 360 -6.66 6.35 18.73
CA SER A 360 -8.07 6.76 18.84
C SER A 360 -8.92 6.16 17.72
N PRO A 361 -10.20 5.82 17.95
CA PRO A 361 -11.09 5.35 16.90
C PRO A 361 -11.12 6.29 15.68
N GLU A 362 -11.34 5.73 14.49
CA GLU A 362 -11.36 6.50 13.24
C GLU A 362 -12.29 7.74 13.34
N GLY A 363 -11.78 8.89 12.90
CA GLY A 363 -12.53 10.16 12.90
C GLY A 363 -12.63 10.85 14.25
N ILE A 364 -12.11 10.27 15.34
CA ILE A 364 -12.05 10.91 16.66
C ILE A 364 -10.65 11.47 16.88
N ALA A 365 -10.50 12.80 16.90
CA ALA A 365 -9.21 13.43 17.16
C ALA A 365 -8.59 12.92 18.48
N PRO A 366 -7.36 12.41 18.48
CA PRO A 366 -6.70 11.98 19.70
C PRO A 366 -6.56 13.11 20.72
N SER A 367 -6.76 12.82 22.00
CA SER A 367 -6.59 13.79 23.08
C SER A 367 -5.16 13.86 23.63
N THR A 368 -4.26 13.01 23.12
CA THR A 368 -2.85 12.93 23.51
C THR A 368 -2.01 13.92 22.71
N ALA A 369 -0.85 14.30 23.25
CA ALA A 369 0.14 15.02 22.46
C ALA A 369 0.61 14.13 21.29
N SER A 370 0.84 14.74 20.14
CA SER A 370 1.39 14.04 18.99
C SER A 370 2.89 13.77 19.17
N ASP A 371 3.38 12.74 18.49
CA ASP A 371 4.80 12.43 18.38
C ASP A 371 5.13 12.10 16.91
N TYR A 372 6.40 12.07 16.53
CA TYR A 372 6.77 11.87 15.12
C TYR A 372 8.10 11.15 14.96
N LEU A 373 8.32 10.58 13.77
CA LEU A 373 9.61 10.09 13.30
C LEU A 373 9.97 10.78 11.98
N GLU A 374 11.12 11.45 11.96
CA GLU A 374 11.71 12.01 10.75
C GLU A 374 12.62 10.97 10.07
N ILE A 375 12.51 10.91 8.74
CA ILE A 375 13.23 9.98 7.87
C ILE A 375 13.75 10.76 6.67
N GLU A 376 15.07 10.75 6.50
CA GLU A 376 15.72 11.29 5.31
C GLU A 376 15.81 10.21 4.23
N VAL A 377 15.35 10.54 3.02
CA VAL A 377 15.37 9.65 1.86
C VAL A 377 16.05 10.35 0.69
N PRO A 378 17.10 9.76 0.09
CA PRO A 378 17.69 10.30 -1.12
C PRO A 378 16.74 10.10 -2.32
N ILE A 379 16.41 11.18 -3.00
CA ILE A 379 15.57 11.21 -4.20
C ILE A 379 16.47 11.43 -5.42
N PHE A 380 16.38 10.52 -6.37
CA PHE A 380 17.19 10.50 -7.59
C PHE A 380 16.50 11.26 -8.71
N ALA A 381 17.30 11.86 -9.60
CA ALA A 381 16.77 12.46 -10.80
C ALA A 381 16.41 11.38 -11.85
N PRO A 382 15.46 11.64 -12.76
CA PRO A 382 15.08 10.69 -13.81
C PRO A 382 16.22 10.26 -14.73
N ASP A 383 17.28 11.06 -14.86
CA ASP A 383 18.46 10.74 -15.66
C ASP A 383 19.46 9.80 -14.96
N GLY A 384 19.13 9.34 -13.74
CA GLY A 384 19.96 8.45 -12.93
C GLY A 384 21.12 9.17 -12.24
N SER A 385 21.19 10.50 -12.30
CA SER A 385 22.14 11.26 -11.50
C SER A 385 21.84 11.10 -10.01
N LYS A 386 22.90 10.83 -9.24
CA LYS A 386 22.79 10.64 -7.79
C LYS A 386 22.50 11.98 -7.14
N PRO A 387 21.59 12.05 -6.16
CA PRO A 387 21.38 13.27 -5.42
C PRO A 387 22.70 13.71 -4.79
N VAL A 388 23.14 14.90 -5.17
CA VAL A 388 24.15 15.62 -4.39
C VAL A 388 23.47 15.98 -3.08
N GLU A 389 23.74 15.20 -2.04
CA GLU A 389 23.36 15.54 -0.67
C GLU A 389 23.85 16.97 -0.39
N LYS A 390 22.91 17.88 -0.11
CA LYS A 390 23.23 19.29 0.13
C LYS A 390 24.32 19.36 1.19
N ILE A 391 25.46 19.91 0.80
CA ILE A 391 26.60 20.02 1.67
C ILE A 391 26.21 21.01 2.78
N PRO A 392 26.34 20.64 4.07
CA PRO A 392 25.94 21.53 5.16
C PRO A 392 26.56 22.92 5.02
N SER A 393 25.76 23.97 5.19
CA SER A 393 26.20 25.36 4.92
C SER A 393 27.44 25.78 5.71
N TRP A 394 27.70 25.18 6.87
CA TRP A 394 28.92 25.48 7.65
C TRP A 394 30.21 25.05 6.93
N ILE A 395 30.15 24.10 5.99
CA ILE A 395 31.28 23.69 5.15
C ILE A 395 31.68 24.80 4.18
N LYS A 396 30.72 25.62 3.72
CA LYS A 396 30.97 26.72 2.78
C LYS A 396 31.96 27.75 3.34
N ASN A 397 32.00 27.92 4.66
CA ASN A 397 32.99 28.76 5.34
C ASN A 397 34.43 28.29 5.06
N ASN A 398 34.68 26.97 5.05
CA ASN A 398 36.01 26.43 4.78
C ASN A 398 36.44 26.67 3.32
N ALA A 399 35.49 26.64 2.38
CA ALA A 399 35.75 26.96 0.98
C ALA A 399 36.03 28.45 0.76
N GLY A 400 35.31 29.33 1.46
CA GLY A 400 35.59 30.78 1.45
C GLY A 400 36.97 31.09 2.01
N TRP A 401 37.32 30.53 3.17
CA TRP A 401 38.65 30.69 3.75
C TRP A 401 39.77 30.14 2.89
N TRP A 402 39.52 29.05 2.14
CA TRP A 402 40.49 28.54 1.17
C TRP A 402 40.64 29.49 -0.02
N ALA A 403 39.53 29.94 -0.61
CA ALA A 403 39.52 30.87 -1.74
C ALA A 403 40.27 32.17 -1.45
N ASP A 404 40.07 32.73 -0.25
CA ASP A 404 40.73 33.95 0.23
C ASP A 404 42.20 33.74 0.65
N GLY A 405 42.70 32.50 0.60
CA GLY A 405 44.08 32.14 0.96
C GLY A 405 44.35 32.12 2.47
N THR A 406 43.31 32.14 3.30
CA THR A 406 43.42 31.98 4.75
C THR A 406 43.78 30.54 5.14
N ILE A 407 43.29 29.56 4.36
CA ILE A 407 43.63 28.14 4.48
C ILE A 407 44.46 27.76 3.25
N ASP A 408 45.52 26.95 3.47
CA ASP A 408 46.33 26.42 2.37
C ASP A 408 45.68 25.22 1.68
N ASP A 409 46.15 24.91 0.47
CA ASP A 409 45.62 23.85 -0.39
C ASP A 409 45.63 22.47 0.30
N ASN A 410 46.65 22.17 1.11
CA ASN A 410 46.77 20.89 1.78
C ASN A 410 45.76 20.77 2.94
N SER A 411 45.56 21.84 3.73
CA SER A 411 44.53 21.88 4.77
C SER A 411 43.12 21.77 4.19
N PHE A 412 42.83 22.44 3.07
CA PHE A 412 41.54 22.31 2.40
C PHE A 412 41.30 20.89 1.89
N VAL A 413 42.28 20.29 1.21
CA VAL A 413 42.20 18.91 0.71
C VAL A 413 41.96 17.92 1.86
N GLN A 414 42.66 18.06 2.98
CA GLN A 414 42.45 17.22 4.17
C GLN A 414 41.04 17.39 4.76
N GLY A 415 40.53 18.62 4.78
CA GLY A 415 39.15 18.90 5.19
C GLY A 415 38.13 18.17 4.31
N ILE A 416 38.25 18.27 2.98
CA ILE A 416 37.36 17.55 2.05
C ILE A 416 37.49 16.04 2.21
N GLN A 417 38.70 15.50 2.32
CA GLN A 417 38.92 14.07 2.56
C GLN A 417 38.24 13.58 3.85
N PHE A 418 38.29 14.40 4.91
CA PHE A 418 37.60 14.10 6.16
C PHE A 418 36.08 14.08 5.98
N LEU A 419 35.51 15.09 5.31
CA LEU A 419 34.06 15.16 5.06
C LEU A 419 33.56 13.97 4.23
N ILE A 420 34.36 13.54 3.26
CA ILE A 420 34.06 12.34 2.46
C ILE A 420 34.11 11.09 3.33
N LYS A 421 35.14 10.96 4.17
CA LYS A 421 35.32 9.81 5.06
C LYS A 421 34.18 9.69 6.09
N GLU A 422 33.78 10.80 6.70
CA GLU A 422 32.70 10.85 7.69
C GLU A 422 31.30 10.85 7.04
N LYS A 423 31.21 10.70 5.71
CA LYS A 423 29.97 10.69 4.92
C LYS A 423 29.13 11.98 5.06
N ILE A 424 29.78 13.10 5.41
CA ILE A 424 29.18 14.43 5.45
C ILE A 424 29.11 15.03 4.03
N MET A 425 30.04 14.64 3.15
CA MET A 425 30.05 15.00 1.73
C MET A 425 30.14 13.74 0.88
N LYS A 426 29.06 13.38 0.20
CA LYS A 426 29.06 12.24 -0.73
C LYS A 426 29.52 12.69 -2.11
N ILE A 427 30.53 12.01 -2.64
CA ILE A 427 31.02 12.24 -4.01
C ILE A 427 30.42 11.16 -4.92
N PRO A 428 29.80 11.51 -6.06
CA PRO A 428 29.35 10.53 -7.04
C PRO A 428 30.50 9.63 -7.48
N LYS A 429 30.19 8.41 -7.94
CA LYS A 429 31.22 7.39 -8.25
C LYS A 429 32.28 7.96 -9.20
N THR A 430 33.49 8.12 -8.70
CA THR A 430 34.61 8.77 -9.42
C THR A 430 35.82 7.87 -9.39
N THR A 431 36.35 7.53 -10.57
CA THR A 431 37.57 6.69 -10.69
C THR A 431 38.79 7.50 -10.26
N GLN A 432 39.53 7.00 -9.27
CA GLN A 432 40.74 7.68 -8.79
C GLN A 432 41.86 7.60 -9.83
N GLY A 433 42.45 8.75 -10.17
CA GLY A 433 43.59 8.85 -11.08
C GLY A 433 44.88 8.29 -10.49
N THR A 434 45.83 7.94 -11.38
CA THR A 434 47.14 7.41 -10.99
C THR A 434 48.19 8.49 -10.67
N GLY A 435 47.84 9.77 -10.77
CA GLY A 435 48.68 10.92 -10.37
C GLY A 435 50.00 10.98 -11.15
N VAL A 436 50.00 11.63 -12.31
CA VAL A 436 51.18 11.71 -13.20
C VAL A 436 51.65 13.16 -13.44
N GLY A 437 51.16 14.13 -12.65
CA GLY A 437 51.43 15.58 -12.80
C GLY A 437 51.80 16.28 -11.49
N SER A 438 51.92 17.62 -11.52
CA SER A 438 52.12 18.42 -10.31
C SER A 438 50.92 18.27 -9.37
N ASN A 439 51.15 18.14 -8.07
CA ASN A 439 50.10 18.10 -7.04
C ASN A 439 49.48 19.49 -6.79
N GLU A 440 49.55 20.40 -7.76
CA GLU A 440 49.06 21.76 -7.64
C GLU A 440 47.58 21.81 -8.01
N ILE A 441 46.78 22.45 -7.16
CA ILE A 441 45.35 22.61 -7.40
C ILE A 441 45.15 23.72 -8.45
N PRO A 442 44.46 23.45 -9.58
CA PRO A 442 44.16 24.48 -10.57
C PRO A 442 43.38 25.65 -9.98
N SER A 443 43.76 26.89 -10.33
CA SER A 443 43.15 28.10 -9.78
C SER A 443 41.63 28.21 -10.06
N TRP A 444 41.13 27.60 -11.13
CA TRP A 444 39.69 27.60 -11.40
C TRP A 444 38.88 26.84 -10.34
N ILE A 445 39.45 25.81 -9.71
CA ILE A 445 38.79 25.07 -8.62
C ILE A 445 38.72 25.94 -7.37
N LYS A 446 39.77 26.73 -7.13
CA LYS A 446 39.82 27.70 -6.04
C LYS A 446 38.81 28.84 -6.23
N ASN A 447 38.65 29.30 -7.47
CA ASN A 447 37.60 30.28 -7.81
C ASN A 447 36.19 29.69 -7.60
N ASN A 448 35.95 28.45 -8.02
CA ASN A 448 34.68 27.76 -7.80
C ASN A 448 34.38 27.61 -6.31
N ALA A 449 35.38 27.36 -5.45
CA ALA A 449 35.18 27.33 -4.00
C ALA A 449 34.73 28.68 -3.43
N GLY A 450 35.27 29.79 -3.92
CA GLY A 450 34.80 31.14 -3.55
C GLY A 450 33.37 31.38 -3.99
N TRP A 451 33.05 31.10 -5.26
CA TRP A 451 31.68 31.21 -5.77
C TRP A 451 30.69 30.30 -5.05
N TRP A 452 31.13 29.12 -4.62
CA TRP A 452 30.30 28.21 -3.85
C TRP A 452 30.04 28.73 -2.44
N ALA A 453 31.06 29.33 -1.81
CA ALA A 453 30.94 29.97 -0.50
C ALA A 453 29.96 31.16 -0.52
N ASP A 454 30.01 31.95 -1.60
CA ASP A 454 29.13 33.10 -1.82
C ASP A 454 27.72 32.71 -2.31
N GLY A 455 27.44 31.41 -2.50
CA GLY A 455 26.16 30.91 -3.02
C GLY A 455 25.91 31.23 -4.49
N THR A 456 26.94 31.60 -5.25
CA THR A 456 26.88 31.90 -6.68
C THR A 456 26.81 30.62 -7.54
N ILE A 457 27.39 29.52 -7.06
CA ILE A 457 27.22 28.19 -7.67
C ILE A 457 26.65 27.21 -6.65
N ASP A 458 25.96 26.18 -7.13
CA ASP A 458 25.36 25.13 -6.31
C ASP A 458 26.40 24.08 -5.85
N ASP A 459 25.95 23.21 -4.95
CA ASP A 459 26.76 22.15 -4.37
C ASP A 459 27.23 21.14 -5.43
N GLU A 460 26.41 20.89 -6.46
CA GLU A 460 26.77 20.02 -7.58
C GLU A 460 27.93 20.59 -8.40
N SER A 461 27.86 21.86 -8.78
CA SER A 461 28.93 22.55 -9.51
C SER A 461 30.25 22.54 -8.75
N PHE A 462 30.18 22.67 -7.42
CA PHE A 462 31.37 22.55 -6.56
C PHE A 462 31.90 21.12 -6.50
N ILE A 463 31.02 20.12 -6.33
CA ILE A 463 31.39 18.70 -6.30
C ILE A 463 32.05 18.24 -7.61
N GLN A 464 31.61 18.73 -8.76
CA GLN A 464 32.28 18.45 -10.04
C GLN A 464 33.76 18.86 -10.02
N GLY A 465 34.10 19.97 -9.35
CA GLY A 465 35.49 20.38 -9.10
C GLY A 465 36.26 19.39 -8.21
N ILE A 466 35.62 18.86 -7.16
CA ILE A 466 36.21 17.82 -6.30
C ILE A 466 36.41 16.50 -7.07
N GLN A 467 35.45 16.10 -7.90
CA GLN A 467 35.57 14.92 -8.75
C GLN A 467 36.75 15.05 -9.73
N PHE A 468 36.97 16.23 -10.29
CA PHE A 468 38.13 16.51 -11.11
C PHE A 468 39.44 16.27 -10.34
N LEU A 469 39.57 16.79 -9.12
CA LEU A 469 40.76 16.58 -8.29
C LEU A 469 41.04 15.10 -8.02
N ILE A 470 39.99 14.30 -7.81
CA ILE A 470 40.11 12.85 -7.59
C ILE A 470 40.50 12.13 -8.89
N LYS A 471 39.88 12.50 -10.01
CA LYS A 471 40.11 11.90 -11.33
C LYS A 471 41.52 12.14 -11.85
N GLU A 472 42.08 13.33 -11.63
CA GLU A 472 43.45 13.66 -12.02
C GLU A 472 44.49 13.12 -11.02
N GLY A 473 44.05 12.56 -9.89
CA GLY A 473 44.93 12.00 -8.86
C GLY A 473 45.60 13.06 -7.97
N ILE A 474 45.14 14.31 -8.01
CA ILE A 474 45.58 15.41 -7.14
C ILE A 474 45.08 15.18 -5.71
N MET A 475 43.84 14.69 -5.56
CA MET A 475 43.23 14.29 -4.30
C MET A 475 43.05 12.77 -4.25
N LYS A 476 43.55 12.12 -3.20
CA LYS A 476 43.30 10.69 -2.95
C LYS A 476 42.22 10.53 -1.89
N VAL A 477 41.23 9.69 -2.13
CA VAL A 477 40.16 9.43 -1.17
C VAL A 477 40.15 7.95 -0.81
N PRO A 478 40.00 7.57 0.47
CA PRO A 478 39.82 6.17 0.83
C PRO A 478 38.48 5.70 0.25
N GLN A 479 38.51 4.98 -0.88
CA GLN A 479 37.33 4.26 -1.33
C GLN A 479 37.06 3.14 -0.32
N PRO A 480 35.82 2.97 0.20
CA PRO A 480 35.50 1.73 0.89
C PRO A 480 35.82 0.58 -0.06
N ARG A 481 36.65 -0.37 0.38
CA ARG A 481 36.98 -1.56 -0.40
C ARG A 481 35.67 -2.29 -0.73
N GLN A 482 35.12 -2.09 -1.93
CA GLN A 482 34.34 -3.13 -2.58
C GLN A 482 35.33 -4.10 -3.20
N SER A 483 35.79 -5.07 -2.41
CA SER A 483 36.50 -6.22 -2.97
C SER A 483 35.48 -7.13 -3.65
N ASN A 484 35.20 -6.89 -4.94
CA ASN A 484 34.46 -7.84 -5.79
C ASN A 484 35.33 -8.98 -6.31
N THR A 485 36.37 -9.38 -5.56
CA THR A 485 37.16 -10.59 -5.83
C THR A 485 37.68 -11.16 -4.53
N SER A 486 36.96 -12.14 -3.97
CA SER A 486 37.59 -13.16 -3.13
C SER A 486 38.38 -14.07 -4.06
N SER A 487 39.69 -13.92 -4.12
CA SER A 487 40.57 -14.84 -4.86
C SER A 487 41.04 -16.02 -4.01
N GLY A 488 40.63 -16.09 -2.73
CA GLY A 488 41.01 -17.20 -1.83
C GLY A 488 42.52 -17.36 -1.60
N ALA A 489 43.35 -16.39 -1.98
CA ALA A 489 44.80 -16.45 -1.79
C ALA A 489 45.21 -15.76 -0.48
N GLU A 490 46.09 -16.42 0.27
CA GLU A 490 46.64 -15.95 1.53
C GLU A 490 47.56 -14.72 1.30
N PRO A 491 47.47 -13.65 2.11
CA PRO A 491 48.32 -12.47 1.94
C PRO A 491 49.78 -12.74 2.33
N GLU A 492 50.73 -12.05 1.68
CA GLU A 492 52.15 -12.14 2.05
C GLU A 492 52.46 -11.58 3.45
N ALA A 493 53.38 -12.25 4.14
CA ALA A 493 53.78 -11.94 5.52
C ALA A 493 54.61 -10.65 5.62
N TRP A 494 54.33 -9.86 6.65
CA TRP A 494 54.78 -8.46 6.80
C TRP A 494 56.03 -8.27 7.68
N TYR A 495 57.06 -9.11 7.53
CA TYR A 495 58.34 -8.84 8.18
C TYR A 495 59.53 -8.99 7.23
N ASN A 496 60.27 -7.88 7.08
CA ASN A 496 61.74 -7.83 7.13
C ASN A 496 62.13 -6.74 8.12
#